data_AF-A0A1D3L839-F1
#
_entry.id   AF-A0A1D3L839-F1
#
_cell.length_a   1.000
_cell.length_b   1.000
_cell.length_c   1.000
_cell.angle_alpha   90.00
_cell.angle_beta   90.00
_cell.angle_gamma   90.00
#
_symmetry.space_group_name_H-M   'P 1'
#
loop_
_entity.id
_entity.type
_entity.pdbx_description
1 polymer ?
#
loop_
_entity_poly.entity_id
_entity_poly.type
_entity_poly.pdbx_seq_one_letter_code
_entity_poly.pdbx_strand_id
1 'polypeptide(L)'
;MTENMCQKFNNVWSDFSDSVDEYGNYTFNDDGYSTNLFTNKKCDNDIDKVNAVSFWLFVQNFGDNFSLTKNVDSNTNIFHYIMIWLIYTLKLKSDDKVMEFYNTCINPDQDYISSIKDTNSYDIYKDPISSKLYLMNRDIKDISKFYDALKSLCNMYNEFEGDNSDCTPNLDYA
;
A
#
# COMPACT_ATOMS: atom_id res chain seq x y z
N MET A 1 16.33 -2.68 4.11
CA MET A 1 15.18 -2.17 3.33
C MET A 1 15.72 -1.66 2.01
N THR A 2 15.01 -1.82 0.90
CA THR A 2 15.47 -1.34 -0.41
C THR A 2 15.06 0.11 -0.61
N GLU A 3 16.02 1.02 -0.79
CA GLU A 3 15.87 2.44 -1.15
C GLU A 3 14.73 2.69 -2.16
N ASN A 4 14.71 1.88 -3.24
CA ASN A 4 13.66 1.89 -4.28
C ASN A 4 12.23 1.80 -3.73
N MET A 5 12.00 1.06 -2.65
CA MET A 5 10.68 0.94 -2.02
C MET A 5 10.21 2.28 -1.42
N CYS A 6 11.11 3.00 -0.76
CA CYS A 6 10.77 4.27 -0.12
C CYS A 6 10.54 5.39 -1.13
N GLN A 7 11.22 5.35 -2.27
CA GLN A 7 10.87 6.17 -3.42
C GLN A 7 9.43 5.90 -3.89
N LYS A 8 8.99 4.63 -3.96
CA LYS A 8 7.60 4.30 -4.32
C LYS A 8 6.60 4.82 -3.28
N PHE A 9 6.90 4.71 -2.00
CA PHE A 9 6.06 5.30 -0.95
C PHE A 9 6.02 6.82 -1.02
N ASN A 10 7.12 7.47 -1.38
CA ASN A 10 7.15 8.92 -1.57
C ASN A 10 6.13 9.37 -2.62
N ASN A 11 6.06 8.66 -3.75
CA ASN A 11 5.05 8.91 -4.79
C ASN A 11 3.63 8.63 -4.25
N VAL A 12 3.44 7.53 -3.52
CA VAL A 12 2.13 7.24 -2.93
C VAL A 12 1.70 8.35 -1.97
N TRP A 13 2.59 8.93 -1.17
CA TRP A 13 2.24 10.01 -0.25
C TRP A 13 1.98 11.35 -0.94
N SER A 14 2.57 11.61 -2.11
CA SER A 14 2.21 12.79 -2.91
C SER A 14 0.82 12.66 -3.55
N ASP A 15 0.43 11.42 -3.86
CA ASP A 15 -0.75 11.15 -4.66
C ASP A 15 -1.96 10.70 -3.83
N PHE A 16 -1.72 10.07 -2.68
CA PHE A 16 -2.73 9.53 -1.79
C PHE A 16 -2.42 9.97 -0.35
N SER A 17 -3.29 10.80 0.23
CA SER A 17 -3.07 11.31 1.58
C SER A 17 -3.08 10.20 2.63
N ASP A 18 -2.15 10.27 3.57
CA ASP A 18 -2.05 9.39 4.73
C ASP A 18 -2.86 9.87 5.94
N SER A 19 -3.78 10.79 5.68
CA SER A 19 -4.79 11.32 6.58
C SER A 19 -6.07 11.56 5.81
N VAL A 20 -7.15 11.79 6.54
CA VAL A 20 -8.46 12.17 5.99
C VAL A 20 -8.79 13.60 6.37
N ASP A 21 -9.57 14.30 5.54
CA ASP A 21 -10.06 15.64 5.82
C ASP A 21 -11.15 15.65 6.92
N GLU A 22 -11.71 16.83 7.22
CA GLU A 22 -12.76 17.00 8.23
C GLU A 22 -14.07 16.24 7.92
N TYR A 23 -14.29 15.90 6.65
CA TYR A 23 -15.39 15.08 6.16
C TYR A 23 -15.01 13.60 6.08
N GLY A 24 -13.80 13.27 6.52
CA GLY A 24 -13.22 11.95 6.49
C GLY A 24 -12.82 11.50 5.10
N ASN A 25 -12.62 12.35 4.08
CA ASN A 25 -12.22 11.94 2.72
C ASN A 25 -10.70 11.91 2.53
N TYR A 26 -10.21 11.02 1.65
CA TYR A 26 -8.83 11.06 1.20
C TYR A 26 -8.63 12.12 0.12
N THR A 27 -7.48 12.77 0.12
CA THR A 27 -6.96 13.39 -1.09
C THR A 27 -6.36 12.29 -1.95
N PHE A 28 -6.89 12.14 -3.16
CA PHE A 28 -6.43 11.13 -4.11
C PHE A 28 -6.26 11.75 -5.49
N ASN A 29 -5.01 12.00 -5.85
CA ASN A 29 -4.56 12.40 -7.18
C ASN A 29 -4.20 11.11 -7.93
N ASP A 30 -5.12 10.64 -8.77
CA ASP A 30 -4.91 9.40 -9.52
C ASP A 30 -3.80 9.55 -10.57
N ASP A 31 -2.55 9.19 -10.24
CA ASP A 31 -1.41 9.13 -11.17
C ASP A 31 -1.37 7.81 -11.97
N GLY A 32 -2.56 7.34 -12.38
CA GLY A 32 -2.73 6.10 -13.13
C GLY A 32 -2.85 4.83 -12.28
N TYR A 33 -2.93 4.91 -10.95
CA TYR A 33 -3.21 3.76 -10.09
C TYR A 33 -4.48 3.03 -10.55
N SER A 34 -5.54 3.80 -10.80
CA SER A 34 -6.84 3.26 -11.17
C SER A 34 -6.83 2.59 -12.54
N THR A 35 -6.16 3.20 -13.54
CA THR A 35 -6.08 2.68 -14.91
C THR A 35 -5.07 1.52 -15.07
N ASN A 36 -4.17 1.37 -14.09
CA ASN A 36 -3.31 0.19 -13.97
C ASN A 36 -4.09 -1.02 -13.47
N LEU A 37 -5.04 -0.83 -12.54
CA LEU A 37 -5.84 -1.91 -11.97
C LEU A 37 -7.11 -2.24 -12.79
N PHE A 38 -7.86 -1.23 -13.22
CA PHE A 38 -9.20 -1.38 -13.78
C PHE A 38 -9.26 -1.13 -15.30
N THR A 39 -10.17 -1.82 -16.00
CA THR A 39 -10.39 -1.66 -17.45
C THR A 39 -11.30 -0.48 -17.80
N ASN A 40 -12.48 -0.42 -17.18
CA ASN A 40 -13.54 0.57 -17.47
C ASN A 40 -14.40 0.93 -16.23
N LYS A 41 -14.00 0.46 -15.04
CA LYS A 41 -14.65 0.83 -13.78
C LYS A 41 -14.09 2.17 -13.31
N LYS A 42 -14.97 3.05 -12.87
CA LYS A 42 -14.54 4.26 -12.17
C LYS A 42 -14.12 3.89 -10.75
N CYS A 43 -12.90 4.27 -10.39
CA CYS A 43 -12.32 4.12 -9.06
C CYS A 43 -12.93 5.15 -8.09
N ASP A 44 -14.25 5.02 -7.89
CA ASP A 44 -15.07 6.09 -7.30
C ASP A 44 -15.08 6.04 -5.77
N ASN A 45 -15.05 4.84 -5.19
CA ASN A 45 -15.09 4.67 -3.73
C ASN A 45 -13.69 4.46 -3.13
N ASP A 46 -13.60 4.66 -1.82
CA ASP A 46 -12.34 4.57 -1.09
C ASP A 46 -11.68 3.18 -1.14
N ILE A 47 -12.46 2.11 -1.16
CA ILE A 47 -11.96 0.74 -1.22
C ILE A 47 -11.28 0.49 -2.57
N ASP A 48 -11.87 0.96 -3.67
CA ASP A 48 -11.30 0.85 -5.01
C ASP A 48 -9.97 1.63 -5.10
N LYS A 49 -9.92 2.85 -4.54
CA LYS A 49 -8.71 3.69 -4.53
C LYS A 49 -7.57 3.03 -3.75
N VAL A 50 -7.87 2.55 -2.54
CA VAL A 50 -6.89 1.85 -1.70
C VAL A 50 -6.42 0.57 -2.39
N ASN A 51 -7.32 -0.19 -3.03
CA ASN A 51 -6.92 -1.38 -3.77
C ASN A 51 -6.02 -1.05 -4.95
N ALA A 52 -6.36 -0.03 -5.74
CA ALA A 52 -5.57 0.43 -6.89
C ALA A 52 -4.14 0.81 -6.49
N VAL A 53 -3.98 1.58 -5.42
CA VAL A 53 -2.66 1.96 -4.90
C VAL A 53 -1.93 0.74 -4.32
N SER A 54 -2.61 -0.13 -3.57
CA SER A 54 -1.98 -1.33 -3.01
C SER A 54 -1.48 -2.29 -4.10
N PHE A 55 -2.28 -2.50 -5.15
CA PHE A 55 -1.93 -3.32 -6.30
C PHE A 55 -0.69 -2.76 -6.99
N TRP A 56 -0.70 -1.45 -7.26
CA TRP A 56 0.45 -0.79 -7.85
C TRP A 56 1.71 -0.96 -7.00
N LEU A 57 1.63 -0.78 -5.67
CA LEU A 57 2.77 -1.01 -4.78
C LEU A 57 3.31 -2.45 -4.89
N PHE A 58 2.42 -3.46 -4.93
CA PHE A 58 2.85 -4.85 -5.10
C PHE A 58 3.51 -5.10 -6.46
N VAL A 59 2.90 -4.63 -7.55
CA VAL A 59 3.47 -4.76 -8.91
C VAL A 59 4.82 -4.07 -9.02
N GLN A 60 4.95 -2.84 -8.51
CA GLN A 60 6.21 -2.09 -8.58
C GLN A 60 7.35 -2.76 -7.80
N ASN A 61 7.05 -3.45 -6.70
CA ASN A 61 8.06 -4.07 -5.85
C ASN A 61 8.37 -5.53 -6.23
N PHE A 62 7.39 -6.29 -6.74
CA PHE A 62 7.53 -7.74 -6.98
C PHE A 62 7.40 -8.15 -8.45
N GLY A 63 6.98 -7.22 -9.32
CA GLY A 63 6.64 -7.48 -10.72
C GLY A 63 5.35 -8.26 -10.90
N ASP A 64 4.94 -8.42 -12.16
CA ASP A 64 3.67 -9.06 -12.56
C ASP A 64 3.55 -10.54 -12.14
N ASN A 65 4.68 -11.22 -11.95
CA ASN A 65 4.72 -12.63 -11.53
C ASN A 65 4.90 -12.83 -10.02
N PHE A 66 4.77 -11.77 -9.20
CA PHE A 66 4.98 -11.75 -7.74
C PHE A 66 6.07 -12.73 -7.27
N SER A 67 7.32 -12.42 -7.57
CA SER A 67 8.42 -13.32 -7.21
C SER A 67 8.95 -13.00 -5.82
N LEU A 68 8.51 -13.76 -4.81
CA LEU A 68 9.16 -13.79 -3.49
C LEU A 68 10.58 -14.40 -3.57
N THR A 69 11.01 -14.92 -4.73
CA THR A 69 12.21 -15.75 -4.88
C THR A 69 13.50 -14.98 -5.17
N LYS A 70 13.46 -13.66 -5.43
CA LYS A 70 14.71 -12.88 -5.68
C LYS A 70 15.55 -12.65 -4.42
N ASN A 71 14.93 -12.54 -3.25
CA ASN A 71 15.57 -12.57 -1.92
C ASN A 71 14.48 -12.72 -0.85
N VAL A 72 14.31 -13.92 -0.29
CA VAL A 72 13.15 -14.27 0.56
C VAL A 72 12.98 -13.33 1.75
N ASP A 73 14.08 -12.91 2.40
CA ASP A 73 14.02 -12.04 3.58
C ASP A 73 13.68 -10.58 3.25
N SER A 74 14.25 -10.00 2.19
CA SER A 74 13.93 -8.61 1.79
C SER A 74 12.52 -8.51 1.23
N ASN A 75 12.09 -9.51 0.45
CA ASN A 75 10.76 -9.59 -0.12
C ASN A 75 9.68 -9.71 0.96
N THR A 76 9.97 -10.46 2.03
CA THR A 76 9.07 -10.58 3.19
C THR A 76 8.89 -9.24 3.91
N ASN A 77 9.97 -8.47 4.09
CA ASN A 77 9.88 -7.16 4.74
C ASN A 77 9.10 -6.14 3.90
N ILE A 78 9.35 -6.08 2.59
CA ILE A 78 8.62 -5.19 1.68
C ILE A 78 7.12 -5.48 1.73
N PHE A 79 6.75 -6.77 1.70
CA PHE A 79 5.36 -7.19 1.82
C PHE A 79 4.73 -6.68 3.13
N HIS A 80 5.41 -6.84 4.27
CA HIS A 80 4.86 -6.40 5.56
C HIS A 80 4.67 -4.88 5.63
N TYR A 81 5.58 -4.09 5.08
CA TYR A 81 5.44 -2.64 5.05
C TYR A 81 4.27 -2.19 4.17
N ILE A 82 4.05 -2.81 3.00
CA ILE A 82 2.87 -2.54 2.17
C ILE A 82 1.59 -2.94 2.92
N MET A 83 1.59 -4.05 3.65
CA MET A 83 0.46 -4.44 4.50
C MET A 83 0.23 -3.46 5.66
N ILE A 84 1.29 -2.91 6.27
CA ILE A 84 1.17 -1.89 7.31
C ILE A 84 0.50 -0.65 6.74
N TRP A 85 0.95 -0.15 5.59
CA TRP A 85 0.31 0.96 4.88
C TRP A 85 -1.16 0.64 4.55
N LEU A 86 -1.44 -0.54 3.98
CA LEU A 86 -2.81 -0.93 3.61
C LEU A 86 -3.76 -0.93 4.81
N ILE A 87 -3.37 -1.58 5.91
CA ILE A 87 -4.21 -1.71 7.11
C ILE A 87 -4.36 -0.34 7.79
N TYR A 88 -3.29 0.43 7.93
CA TYR A 88 -3.32 1.77 8.49
C TYR A 88 -4.28 2.66 7.70
N THR A 89 -4.11 2.72 6.38
CA THR A 89 -4.94 3.54 5.50
C THR A 89 -6.41 3.16 5.64
N LEU A 90 -6.78 1.87 5.57
CA LEU A 90 -8.16 1.44 5.77
C LEU A 90 -8.73 1.88 7.13
N LYS A 91 -7.91 1.77 8.19
CA LYS A 91 -8.30 2.14 9.57
C LYS A 91 -8.43 3.63 9.81
N LEU A 92 -7.88 4.50 8.95
CA LEU A 92 -8.14 5.95 9.03
C LEU A 92 -9.63 6.28 8.94
N LYS A 93 -10.41 5.43 8.25
CA LYS A 93 -11.87 5.57 8.12
C LYS A 93 -12.60 4.87 9.25
N SER A 94 -12.30 3.59 9.46
CA SER A 94 -12.86 2.77 10.54
C SER A 94 -12.25 1.36 10.53
N ASP A 95 -12.28 0.65 11.65
CA ASP A 95 -11.83 -0.75 11.74
C ASP A 95 -12.56 -1.69 10.76
N ASP A 96 -13.85 -1.42 10.49
CA ASP A 96 -14.68 -2.24 9.59
C ASP A 96 -14.20 -2.20 8.12
N LYS A 97 -13.42 -1.17 7.72
CA LYS A 97 -12.94 -1.03 6.34
C LYS A 97 -11.97 -2.15 5.95
N VAL A 98 -11.28 -2.77 6.91
CA VAL A 98 -10.42 -3.91 6.62
C VAL A 98 -11.24 -5.12 6.17
N MET A 99 -12.40 -5.35 6.81
CA MET A 99 -13.32 -6.42 6.43
C MET A 99 -14.05 -6.09 5.12
N GLU A 100 -14.45 -4.83 4.93
CA GLU A 100 -15.04 -4.36 3.66
C GLU A 100 -14.08 -4.55 2.48
N PHE A 101 -12.80 -4.19 2.66
CA PHE A 101 -11.75 -4.43 1.69
C PHE A 101 -11.60 -5.93 1.39
N TYR A 102 -11.59 -6.79 2.41
CA TYR A 102 -11.50 -8.23 2.20
C TYR A 102 -12.66 -8.73 1.34
N ASN A 103 -13.90 -8.38 1.70
CA ASN A 103 -15.09 -8.85 0.98
C ASN A 103 -15.18 -8.29 -0.44
N THR A 104 -14.66 -7.09 -0.70
CA THR A 104 -14.76 -6.44 -2.00
C THR A 104 -13.60 -6.80 -2.92
N CYS A 105 -12.37 -6.82 -2.40
CA CYS A 105 -11.15 -6.91 -3.19
C CYS A 105 -10.49 -8.28 -3.09
N ILE A 106 -10.56 -8.95 -1.94
CA ILE A 106 -9.92 -10.27 -1.75
C ILE A 106 -10.90 -11.40 -2.10
N ASN A 107 -12.17 -11.23 -1.79
CA ASN A 107 -13.25 -12.14 -2.15
C ASN A 107 -14.28 -11.48 -3.10
N PRO A 108 -13.83 -10.92 -4.25
CA PRO A 108 -14.68 -10.14 -5.14
C PRO A 108 -15.79 -10.98 -5.78
N ASP A 109 -16.88 -10.31 -6.14
CA ASP A 109 -17.87 -10.88 -7.05
C ASP A 109 -17.36 -10.88 -8.52
N GLN A 110 -18.15 -11.49 -9.41
CA GLN A 110 -17.79 -11.60 -10.82
C GLN A 110 -17.73 -10.23 -11.53
N ASP A 111 -18.55 -9.28 -11.11
CA ASP A 111 -18.59 -7.95 -11.70
C ASP A 111 -17.29 -7.19 -11.38
N TYR A 112 -16.85 -7.26 -10.13
CA TYR A 112 -15.58 -6.70 -9.70
C TYR A 112 -14.40 -7.36 -10.42
N ILE A 113 -14.37 -8.69 -10.53
CA ILE A 113 -13.32 -9.42 -11.29
C ILE A 113 -13.29 -8.96 -12.75
N SER A 114 -14.45 -8.82 -13.40
CA SER A 114 -14.55 -8.38 -14.80
C SER A 114 -14.02 -6.95 -15.02
N SER A 115 -13.98 -6.15 -13.96
CA SER A 115 -13.45 -4.79 -14.00
C SER A 115 -11.93 -4.74 -13.91
N ILE A 116 -11.26 -5.82 -13.50
CA ILE A 116 -9.80 -5.91 -13.37
C ILE A 116 -9.14 -6.10 -14.74
N LYS A 117 -8.08 -5.35 -14.99
CA LYS A 117 -7.36 -5.33 -16.26
C LYS A 117 -6.48 -6.56 -16.47
N ASP A 118 -5.78 -6.98 -15.44
CA ASP A 118 -4.94 -8.18 -15.45
C ASP A 118 -5.33 -9.08 -14.28
N THR A 119 -6.29 -9.98 -14.52
CA THR A 119 -6.78 -10.91 -13.51
C THR A 119 -5.72 -11.90 -13.04
N ASN A 120 -4.74 -12.22 -13.90
CA ASN A 120 -3.68 -13.16 -13.52
C ASN A 120 -2.74 -12.54 -12.50
N SER A 121 -2.21 -11.34 -12.80
CA SER A 121 -1.41 -10.59 -11.83
C SER A 121 -2.23 -10.31 -10.57
N TYR A 122 -3.54 -10.07 -10.73
CA TYR A 122 -4.44 -9.83 -9.60
C TYR A 122 -4.52 -11.00 -8.63
N ASP A 123 -4.82 -12.18 -9.14
CA ASP A 123 -4.95 -13.39 -8.32
C ASP A 123 -3.65 -13.71 -7.58
N ILE A 124 -2.50 -13.53 -8.24
CA ILE A 124 -1.20 -13.78 -7.64
C ILE A 124 -0.95 -12.89 -6.41
N TYR A 125 -1.32 -11.60 -6.45
CA TYR A 125 -1.09 -10.70 -5.30
C TYR A 125 -2.18 -10.83 -4.22
N LYS A 126 -3.42 -11.16 -4.60
CA LYS A 126 -4.54 -11.24 -3.65
C LYS A 126 -4.33 -12.36 -2.63
N ASP A 127 -3.78 -13.49 -3.06
CA ASP A 127 -3.59 -14.68 -2.21
C ASP A 127 -2.71 -14.41 -0.99
N PRO A 128 -1.49 -13.84 -1.11
CA PRO A 128 -0.68 -13.53 0.05
C PRO A 128 -1.32 -12.47 0.95
N ILE A 129 -2.05 -11.49 0.42
CA ILE A 129 -2.83 -10.54 1.24
C ILE A 129 -3.88 -11.28 2.05
N SER A 130 -4.69 -12.12 1.41
CA SER A 130 -5.74 -12.93 2.04
C SER A 130 -5.21 -13.71 3.24
N SER A 131 -4.03 -14.32 3.08
CA SER A 131 -3.41 -15.16 4.11
C SER A 131 -2.97 -14.39 5.37
N LYS A 132 -2.68 -13.08 5.25
CA LYS A 132 -2.06 -12.29 6.33
C LYS A 132 -2.91 -11.12 6.84
N LEU A 133 -3.86 -10.63 6.05
CA LEU A 133 -4.64 -9.42 6.37
C LEU A 133 -5.32 -9.51 7.74
N TYR A 134 -6.05 -10.59 8.00
CA TYR A 134 -6.75 -10.78 9.27
C TYR A 134 -5.80 -10.88 10.46
N LEU A 135 -4.70 -11.63 10.31
CA LEU A 135 -3.72 -11.83 11.37
C LEU A 135 -3.05 -10.49 11.71
N MET A 136 -2.53 -9.77 10.72
CA MET A 136 -1.88 -8.49 10.94
C MET A 136 -2.84 -7.44 11.49
N ASN A 137 -4.08 -7.40 10.99
CA ASN A 137 -5.10 -6.47 11.47
C ASN A 137 -5.43 -6.65 12.96
N ARG A 138 -5.48 -7.91 13.42
CA ARG A 138 -5.80 -8.28 14.80
C ARG A 138 -4.58 -8.16 15.72
N ASP A 139 -3.43 -8.63 15.28
CA ASP A 139 -2.26 -8.80 16.13
C ASP A 139 -1.48 -7.47 16.29
N ILE A 140 -1.62 -6.54 15.33
CA ILE A 140 -1.04 -5.19 15.41
C ILE A 140 -2.08 -4.20 15.97
N LYS A 141 -2.11 -4.09 17.31
CA LYS A 141 -3.02 -3.18 18.02
C LYS A 141 -2.79 -1.71 17.67
N ASP A 142 -1.52 -1.29 17.63
CA ASP A 142 -1.12 0.10 17.39
C ASP A 142 -0.53 0.26 15.98
N ILE A 143 -1.30 -0.05 14.94
CA ILE A 143 -0.81 0.00 13.55
C ILE A 143 -0.26 1.38 13.16
N SER A 144 -0.80 2.45 13.75
CA SER A 144 -0.30 3.82 13.56
C SER A 144 1.16 3.96 13.96
N LYS A 145 1.61 3.37 15.07
CA LYS A 145 3.02 3.42 15.48
C LYS A 145 3.94 2.74 14.48
N PHE A 146 3.50 1.62 13.90
CA PHE A 146 4.27 0.92 12.87
C PHE A 146 4.28 1.71 11.56
N TYR A 147 3.18 2.37 11.24
CA TYR A 147 3.09 3.27 10.09
C TYR A 147 4.00 4.49 10.25
N ASP A 148 3.99 5.15 11.42
CA ASP A 148 4.86 6.29 11.73
C ASP A 148 6.34 5.89 11.65
N ALA A 149 6.68 4.69 12.14
CA ALA A 149 8.03 4.14 12.02
C ALA A 149 8.40 3.85 10.56
N LEU A 150 7.49 3.28 9.76
CA LEU A 150 7.70 3.08 8.31
C LEU A 150 7.93 4.41 7.60
N LYS A 151 7.13 5.42 7.92
CA LYS A 151 7.23 6.76 7.32
C LYS A 151 8.55 7.43 7.65
N SER A 152 8.92 7.44 8.93
CA SER A 152 10.20 7.99 9.41
C SER A 152 11.39 7.30 8.76
N LEU A 153 11.34 5.96 8.68
CA LEU A 153 12.36 5.17 8.03
C LEU A 153 12.50 5.53 6.55
N CYS A 154 11.40 5.66 5.80
CA CYS A 154 11.47 6.02 4.40
C CYS A 154 11.86 7.48 4.14
N ASN A 155 11.44 8.41 4.99
CA ASN A 155 11.90 9.81 4.90
C ASN A 155 13.41 9.89 5.03
N MET A 156 13.99 9.18 6.00
CA MET A 156 15.45 9.11 6.16
C MET A 156 16.12 8.64 4.85
N TYR A 157 15.63 7.58 4.21
CA TYR A 157 16.19 7.10 2.93
C TYR A 157 16.01 8.11 1.79
N ASN A 158 14.84 8.75 1.68
CA ASN A 158 14.55 9.70 0.60
C ASN A 158 15.33 11.02 0.76
N GLU A 159 15.61 11.46 1.99
CA GLU A 159 16.43 12.65 2.27
C GLU A 159 17.91 12.41 1.94
N PHE A 160 18.39 11.17 2.04
CA PHE A 160 19.76 10.78 1.64
C PHE A 160 20.02 10.82 0.13
N GLU A 161 18.98 10.87 -0.71
CA GLU A 161 19.14 10.89 -2.18
C GLU A 161 19.49 12.27 -2.76
N GLY A 162 19.47 13.34 -1.95
CA GLY A 162 20.06 14.63 -2.33
C GLY A 162 21.58 14.65 -2.08
N ASP A 163 22.34 15.40 -2.89
CA ASP A 163 23.83 15.54 -2.83
C ASP A 163 24.42 15.97 -1.45
N ASN A 164 23.63 16.06 -0.39
CA ASN A 164 24.08 16.42 0.95
C ASN A 164 24.31 15.17 1.80
N SER A 165 25.57 14.84 2.03
CA SER A 165 26.02 13.83 3.01
C SER A 165 25.79 14.23 4.48
N ASP A 166 25.03 15.30 4.75
CA ASP A 166 24.80 15.81 6.10
C ASP A 166 23.61 15.09 6.73
N CYS A 167 23.88 14.20 7.69
CA CYS A 167 22.88 13.46 8.46
C CYS A 167 22.14 14.32 9.50
N THR A 168 22.35 15.63 9.53
CA THR A 168 21.78 16.52 10.55
C THR A 168 20.24 16.58 10.53
N PRO A 169 19.55 16.55 9.37
CA PRO A 169 18.08 16.47 9.32
C PRO A 169 17.51 15.18 9.93
N ASN A 170 18.30 14.10 9.95
CA ASN A 170 17.83 12.76 10.32
C ASN A 170 17.73 12.51 11.83
N LEU A 171 18.21 13.43 12.67
CA LEU A 171 18.12 13.31 14.13
C LEU A 171 16.69 13.44 14.64
N ASP A 172 15.81 14.11 13.91
CA ASP A 172 14.41 14.30 14.31
C ASP A 172 13.55 13.04 14.05
N TYR A 173 14.06 12.08 13.27
CA TYR A 173 13.40 10.80 12.98
C TYR A 173 13.88 9.63 13.87
N ALA A 174 14.87 9.85 14.75
CA ALA A 174 15.50 8.85 15.62
C ALA A 174 14.96 8.87 17.06
#